data_AF-A0A228JA39-F1
#
_entry.id   AF-A0A228JA39-F1
#
_cell.length_a   1.000
_cell.length_b   1.000
_cell.length_c   1.000
_cell.angle_alpha   90.00
_cell.angle_beta   90.00
_cell.angle_gamma   90.00
#
_symmetry.space_group_name_H-M   'P 1'
#
loop_
_entity.id
_entity.type
_entity.pdbx_description
1 polymer ?
#
loop_
_entity_poly.entity_id
_entity_poly.type
_entity_poly.pdbx_seq_one_letter_code
_entity_poly.pdbx_strand_id
1 'polypeptide(L)'
;MILSALHGFIAPDTIIEPYDQLMTPARADLMLGELDRFMPTAWPASARSILLAGGRNYRRVMNAGLARQVELGHIPAGALVLETGGSIGYQRQQLGAFLRGERL
;
A
#
# COMPACT_ATOMS: atom_id res chain seq x y z
N MET A 1 -0.51 -6.34 3.70
CA MET A 1 0.45 -6.18 2.59
C MET A 1 1.43 -5.09 2.94
N ILE A 2 2.70 -5.27 2.58
CA ILE A 2 3.75 -4.27 2.76
C ILE A 2 4.27 -3.90 1.38
N LEU A 3 4.42 -2.60 1.09
CA LEU A 3 5.09 -2.13 -0.13
C LEU A 3 6.55 -1.85 0.19
N SER A 4 7.46 -2.59 -0.44
CA SER A 4 8.91 -2.38 -0.41
C SER A 4 9.36 -1.60 -1.66
N ALA A 5 10.31 -0.67 -1.47
CA ALA A 5 10.94 0.01 -2.59
C ALA A 5 11.78 -0.93 -3.48
N LEU A 6 12.33 -2.01 -2.94
CA LEU A 6 13.09 -3.00 -3.71
C LEU A 6 12.17 -4.10 -4.24
N HIS A 7 11.35 -4.69 -3.37
CA HIS A 7 10.64 -5.94 -3.66
C HIS A 7 9.21 -5.78 -4.17
N GLY A 8 8.64 -4.57 -4.21
CA GLY A 8 7.22 -4.39 -4.54
C GLY A 8 6.30 -4.77 -3.39
N PHE A 9 5.07 -5.19 -3.70
CA PHE A 9 4.11 -5.65 -2.70
C PHE A 9 4.46 -7.06 -2.23
N ILE A 10 4.71 -7.19 -0.93
CA ILE A 10 5.07 -8.45 -0.27
C ILE A 10 4.11 -8.77 0.87
N ALA A 11 4.05 -10.06 1.22
CA ALA A 11 3.29 -10.53 2.36
C ALA A 11 3.99 -10.12 3.67
N PRO A 12 3.24 -9.90 4.77
CA PRO A 12 3.82 -9.40 6.03
C PRO A 12 4.78 -10.39 6.70
N ASP A 13 4.73 -11.66 6.33
CA ASP A 13 5.58 -12.77 6.79
C ASP A 13 6.75 -13.07 5.84
N THR A 14 6.92 -12.29 4.76
CA THR A 14 8.05 -12.45 3.84
C THR A 14 9.35 -12.04 4.52
N ILE A 15 10.31 -12.95 4.61
CA ILE A 15 11.67 -12.67 5.07
C ILE A 15 12.44 -12.00 3.94
N ILE A 16 13.05 -10.85 4.22
CA ILE A 16 13.86 -10.09 3.27
C ILE A 16 15.24 -9.80 3.86
N GLU A 17 16.25 -9.79 3.00
CA GLU A 17 17.60 -9.34 3.37
C GLU A 17 17.64 -7.82 3.60
N PRO A 18 18.55 -7.31 4.43
CA PRO A 18 18.76 -5.87 4.58
C PRO A 18 19.11 -5.19 3.25
N TYR A 19 18.55 -4.00 3.01
CA TYR A 19 18.79 -3.22 1.80
C TYR A 19 18.59 -1.71 2.04
N ASP A 20 19.32 -0.88 1.29
CA ASP A 20 19.31 0.60 1.41
C ASP A 20 18.66 1.27 0.19
N GLN A 21 17.46 0.82 -0.19
CA GLN A 21 16.70 1.43 -1.28
C GLN A 21 15.48 2.19 -0.74
N LEU A 22 15.43 3.50 -1.03
CA LEU A 22 14.32 4.36 -0.66
C LEU A 22 13.31 4.51 -1.80
N MET A 23 12.05 4.75 -1.44
CA MET A 23 10.99 5.14 -2.39
C MET A 23 11.12 6.62 -2.77
N THR A 24 12.12 6.94 -3.59
CA THR A 24 12.26 8.25 -4.22
C THR A 24 11.14 8.49 -5.24
N PRO A 25 10.93 9.74 -5.70
CA PRO A 25 9.97 10.01 -6.78
C PRO A 25 10.27 9.18 -8.03
N ALA A 26 11.53 9.16 -8.48
CA ALA A 26 11.95 8.37 -9.66
C ALA A 26 11.73 6.87 -9.47
N ARG A 27 11.95 6.34 -8.25
CA ARG A 27 11.66 4.93 -7.97
C ARG A 27 10.16 4.64 -8.04
N ALA A 28 9.33 5.53 -7.48
CA ALA A 28 7.89 5.39 -7.61
C ALA A 28 7.44 5.43 -9.08
N ASP A 29 7.99 6.35 -9.88
CA ASP A 29 7.65 6.45 -11.31
C ASP A 29 8.05 5.19 -12.09
N LEU A 30 9.23 4.62 -11.81
CA LEU A 30 9.64 3.33 -12.37
C LEU A 30 8.66 2.22 -11.98
N MET A 31 8.32 2.11 -10.69
CA MET A 31 7.39 1.09 -10.23
C MET A 31 5.98 1.27 -10.80
N LEU A 32 5.55 2.49 -11.06
CA LEU A 32 4.29 2.76 -11.74
C LEU A 32 4.33 2.35 -13.22
N GLY A 33 5.45 2.57 -13.91
CA GLY A 33 5.64 2.14 -15.31
C GLY A 33 5.73 0.63 -15.49
N GLU A 34 6.20 -0.08 -14.46
CA GLU A 34 6.33 -1.55 -14.45
C GLU A 34 5.42 -2.20 -13.37
N LEU A 35 4.24 -1.63 -13.12
CA LEU A 35 3.42 -1.98 -11.94
C LEU A 35 3.21 -3.49 -11.76
N ASP A 36 2.81 -4.19 -12.82
CA ASP A 36 2.52 -5.64 -12.79
C ASP A 36 3.72 -6.47 -12.31
N ARG A 37 4.97 -6.03 -12.53
CA ARG A 37 6.19 -6.69 -12.03
C ARG A 37 6.30 -6.66 -10.50
N PHE A 38 5.72 -5.64 -9.88
CA PHE A 38 5.79 -5.40 -8.43
C PHE A 38 4.52 -5.82 -7.70
N MET A 39 3.52 -6.35 -8.41
CA MET A 39 2.27 -6.80 -7.81
C MET A 39 2.46 -8.09 -7.01
N PRO A 40 1.68 -8.29 -5.94
CA PRO A 40 1.77 -9.52 -5.15
C PRO A 40 1.05 -10.66 -5.87
N THR A 41 1.52 -11.90 -5.67
CA THR A 41 0.86 -13.10 -6.20
C THR A 41 -0.56 -13.28 -5.67
N ALA A 42 -0.82 -12.82 -4.45
CA ALA A 42 -2.13 -12.91 -3.82
C ALA A 42 -2.45 -11.63 -3.06
N TRP A 43 -3.75 -11.30 -3.04
CA TRP A 43 -4.29 -10.21 -2.24
C TRP A 43 -5.36 -10.74 -1.30
N PRO A 44 -5.52 -10.17 -0.08
CA PRO A 44 -6.57 -10.60 0.83
C PRO A 44 -7.96 -10.42 0.22
N ALA A 45 -8.63 -11.52 -0.15
CA ALA A 45 -9.95 -11.51 -0.81
C ALA A 45 -11.06 -10.87 0.05
N SER A 46 -10.86 -10.87 1.38
CA SER A 46 -11.76 -10.28 2.36
C SER A 46 -11.49 -8.81 2.66
N ALA A 47 -10.52 -8.17 2.00
CA ALA A 47 -10.26 -6.74 2.20
C ALA A 47 -11.50 -5.93 1.77
N ARG A 48 -12.09 -5.22 2.73
CA ARG A 48 -13.26 -4.32 2.53
C ARG A 48 -12.98 -2.90 3.02
N SER A 49 -12.11 -2.78 4.02
CA SER A 49 -11.59 -1.52 4.52
C SER A 49 -10.07 -1.53 4.39
N ILE A 50 -9.52 -0.52 3.73
CA ILE A 50 -8.11 -0.46 3.35
C ILE A 50 -7.56 0.90 3.77
N LEU A 51 -6.48 0.88 4.53
CA LEU A 51 -5.71 2.07 4.89
C LEU A 51 -4.36 2.04 4.18
N LEU A 52 -4.08 3.07 3.38
CA LEU A 52 -2.77 3.30 2.78
C LEU A 52 -1.91 4.10 3.77
N ALA A 53 -1.13 3.37 4.55
CA ALA A 53 -0.19 3.94 5.52
C ALA A 53 1.20 4.06 4.91
N GLY A 54 1.68 5.28 4.70
CA GLY A 54 3.02 5.51 4.16
C GLY A 54 3.29 6.94 3.69
N GLY A 55 4.56 7.20 3.40
CA GLY A 55 4.99 8.45 2.78
C GLY A 55 4.34 8.66 1.41
N ARG A 56 4.30 9.92 0.94
CA ARG A 56 3.62 10.31 -0.31
C ARG A 56 3.95 9.39 -1.51
N ASN A 57 5.23 9.09 -1.74
CA ASN A 57 5.63 8.26 -2.87
C ASN A 57 5.18 6.80 -2.73
N TYR A 58 5.19 6.25 -1.51
CA TYR A 58 4.64 4.93 -1.24
C TYR A 58 3.13 4.90 -1.53
N ARG A 59 2.39 5.91 -1.06
CA ARG A 59 0.94 6.00 -1.29
C ARG A 59 0.57 6.11 -2.77
N ARG A 60 1.39 6.78 -3.60
CA ARG A 60 1.19 6.80 -5.06
C ARG A 60 1.18 5.39 -5.66
N VAL A 61 2.19 4.57 -5.33
CA VAL A 61 2.30 3.20 -5.82
C VAL A 61 1.24 2.29 -5.19
N MET A 62 0.92 2.49 -3.91
CA MET A 62 -0.17 1.77 -3.23
C MET A 62 -1.52 1.99 -3.90
N ASN A 63 -1.85 3.22 -4.26
CA ASN A 63 -3.08 3.53 -4.99
C ASN A 63 -3.13 2.85 -6.36
N ALA A 64 -2.04 2.88 -7.12
CA ALA A 64 -1.98 2.21 -8.42
C ALA A 64 -2.14 0.69 -8.28
N GLY A 65 -1.44 0.08 -7.31
CA GLY A 65 -1.61 -1.34 -7.01
C GLY A 65 -3.03 -1.67 -6.58
N LEU A 66 -3.67 -0.81 -5.78
CA LEU A 66 -5.06 -0.99 -5.38
C LEU A 66 -6.03 -0.92 -6.56
N ALA A 67 -5.89 0.08 -7.42
CA ALA A 67 -6.68 0.21 -8.64
C ALA A 67 -6.54 -1.03 -9.53
N ARG A 68 -5.31 -1.53 -9.69
CA ARG A 68 -5.03 -2.77 -10.42
C ARG A 68 -5.75 -3.99 -9.82
N GLN A 69 -5.82 -4.10 -8.49
CA GLN A 69 -6.56 -5.18 -7.85
C GLN A 69 -8.08 -5.07 -7.99
N VAL A 70 -8.61 -3.86 -8.12
CA VAL A 70 -10.02 -3.65 -8.46
C VAL A 70 -10.29 -4.08 -9.90
N GLU A 71 -9.42 -3.72 -10.85
CA GLU A 71 -9.53 -4.17 -12.25
C GLU A 71 -9.50 -5.69 -12.39
N LEU A 72 -8.63 -6.35 -11.62
CA LEU A 72 -8.51 -7.82 -11.60
C LEU A 72 -9.64 -8.51 -10.81
N GLY A 73 -10.56 -7.76 -10.20
CA GLY A 73 -11.70 -8.30 -9.44
C GLY A 73 -11.33 -8.85 -8.05
N HIS A 74 -10.11 -8.62 -7.57
CA HIS A 74 -9.67 -9.07 -6.25
C HIS A 74 -10.21 -8.20 -5.11
N ILE A 75 -10.56 -6.95 -5.41
CA ILE A 75 -11.12 -5.99 -4.45
C ILE A 75 -12.44 -5.47 -4.99
N PRO A 76 -13.52 -5.47 -4.21
CA PRO A 76 -14.78 -4.91 -4.66
C PRO A 76 -14.65 -3.40 -4.88
N ALA A 77 -15.25 -2.88 -5.96
CA ALA A 77 -15.21 -1.46 -6.30
C ALA A 77 -15.75 -0.53 -5.19
N GLY A 78 -16.57 -1.05 -4.26
CA GLY A 78 -17.08 -0.32 -3.10
C GLY A 78 -16.23 -0.43 -1.83
N ALA A 79 -15.00 -0.94 -1.90
CA ALA A 79 -14.12 -1.00 -0.74
C ALA A 79 -13.83 0.41 -0.19
N LEU A 80 -13.85 0.57 1.13
CA LEU A 80 -13.47 1.81 1.78
C LEU A 80 -11.95 1.96 1.72
N VAL A 81 -11.49 3.01 1.06
CA VAL A 81 -10.06 3.34 0.93
C VAL A 81 -9.78 4.65 1.66
N LEU A 82 -8.85 4.60 2.61
CA LEU A 82 -8.40 5.74 3.38
C LEU A 82 -6.88 5.88 3.23
N GLU A 83 -6.38 7.10 3.42
CA GLU A 83 -4.95 7.38 3.37
C GLU A 83 -4.50 8.14 4.61
N THR A 84 -3.34 7.77 5.15
CA THR A 84 -2.73 8.54 6.23
C THR A 84 -2.20 9.89 5.72
N GLY A 85 -2.31 10.93 6.53
CA GLY A 85 -1.86 12.29 6.21
C GLY A 85 -1.20 12.98 7.41
N GLY A 86 -0.64 14.16 7.17
CA GLY A 86 0.02 14.95 8.22
C GLY A 86 1.35 14.37 8.71
N SER A 87 1.78 14.83 9.88
CA SER A 87 3.03 14.40 10.51
C SER A 87 2.94 12.95 11.02
N ILE A 88 4.09 12.33 11.32
CA ILE A 88 4.15 10.95 11.79
C ILE A 88 3.28 10.67 13.03
N GLY A 89 3.12 11.67 13.92
CA GLY A 89 2.23 11.58 15.07
C GLY A 89 0.76 11.40 14.66
N TYR A 90 0.29 12.21 13.71
CA TYR A 90 -1.07 12.10 13.15
C TYR A 90 -1.27 10.77 12.43
N GLN A 91 -0.31 10.34 11.62
CA GLN A 91 -0.42 9.07 10.90
C GLN A 91 -0.55 7.87 11.85
N ARG A 92 0.16 7.88 12.99
CA ARG A 92 0.02 6.86 14.04
C ARG A 92 -1.37 6.88 14.70
N GLN A 93 -1.90 8.07 14.99
CA GLN A 93 -3.25 8.22 15.52
C GLN A 93 -4.31 7.68 14.54
N GLN A 94 -4.18 8.03 13.25
CA GLN A 94 -5.06 7.55 12.19
C GLN A 94 -5.00 6.03 12.05
N LEU A 95 -3.81 5.43 12.06
CA LEU A 95 -3.70 3.97 12.08
C LEU A 95 -4.44 3.36 13.27
N GLY A 96 -4.28 3.92 14.47
CA GLY A 96 -4.98 3.46 15.66
C GLY A 96 -6.50 3.55 15.54
N ALA A 97 -7.02 4.67 15.04
CA ALA A 97 -8.45 4.86 14.81
C ALA A 97 -9.01 3.84 13.79
N PHE A 98 -8.28 3.64 12.69
CA PHE A 98 -8.66 2.65 11.67
C PHE A 98 -8.75 1.23 12.25
N LEU A 99 -7.78 0.83 13.07
CA LEU A 99 -7.77 -0.49 13.70
C LEU A 99 -8.92 -0.70 14.71
N ARG A 100 -9.45 0.38 15.30
CA ARG A 100 -10.63 0.34 16.18
C ARG A 100 -11.96 0.40 15.42
N GLY A 101 -11.94 0.52 14.09
CA GLY A 101 -13.14 0.69 13.27
C GLY A 101 -13.75 2.10 13.34
N GLU A 102 -12.99 3.08 13.82
CA GLU A 102 -13.39 4.49 13.82
C GLU A 102 -13.25 5.06 12.40
N ARG A 103 -14.09 6.04 12.06
CA ARG A 103 -13.97 6.75 10.78
C ARG A 103 -12.85 7.79 10.90
N LEU A 104 -11.88 7.74 9.98
CA LEU A 104 -10.77 8.69 9.89
C LEU A 104 -11.18 10.07 9.39
#